data_AF-A0A212DBD3-F1
#
_entry.id   AF-A0A212DBD3-F1
#
_cell.length_a   1.000
_cell.length_b   1.000
_cell.length_c   1.000
_cell.angle_alpha   90.00
_cell.angle_beta   90.00
_cell.angle_gamma   90.00
#
_symmetry.space_group_name_H-M   'P 1'
#
loop_
_entity.id
_entity.type
_entity.pdbx_description
1 polymer ?
#
loop_
_entity_poly.entity_id
_entity_poly.type
_entity_poly.pdbx_seq_one_letter_code
_entity_poly.pdbx_strand_id
1 'polypeptide(L)'
;MSAPWSPPRARGKVKHCRINRDGRHFVLGTSAYFESLVELVSYYEKHALYRKMKLRYPVTPELLERYNMADQDFCYPFPKVKAPHGKNQKPFVFILEPKKQGDPPVEFATDSVEELFEWFQSIREITWKMDTKENNMKYWEKNQSIAIELSDLVVYCKPTSKTKDNLGTLPLPPQLGEHGFLSEPGAVTQHGDRENPDFREIRSFVETKADSIVRQKPGDLLKYNQKGLTRVYPKGQRVDSSNYDPFRLWLCGSQMVALNFQTPDKYMQMNHALFSLSGRTGYILQPESMRAEKYDPMPPESQRKILMTLTVKVLGARHLPKPGRSIACPFVEVEICGAEYDNNKFKTTVVSKLPGSFPH
;
A
#
# COMPACT_ATOMS: atom_id res chain seq x y z
N MET A 1 17.16 7.79 -43.60
CA MET A 1 16.81 6.35 -43.49
C MET A 1 16.23 6.08 -42.11
N SER A 2 14.91 5.98 -42.03
CA SER A 2 14.13 5.73 -40.81
C SER A 2 13.97 4.22 -40.62
N ALA A 3 14.59 3.67 -39.58
CA ALA A 3 14.37 2.27 -39.20
C ALA A 3 12.97 2.10 -38.57
N PRO A 4 12.20 1.05 -38.93
CA PRO A 4 10.88 0.80 -38.40
C PRO A 4 11.01 0.13 -37.02
N TRP A 5 11.00 0.91 -35.95
CA TRP A 5 10.91 0.36 -34.59
C TRP A 5 9.51 0.59 -34.05
N SER A 6 8.83 -0.51 -33.71
CA SER A 6 7.53 -0.46 -33.05
C SER A 6 7.68 0.18 -31.67
N PRO A 7 6.76 1.07 -31.25
CA PRO A 7 6.99 1.91 -30.08
C PRO A 7 6.66 1.15 -28.79
N PRO A 8 7.29 1.47 -27.65
CA PRO A 8 6.97 0.84 -26.37
C PRO A 8 5.47 0.94 -26.05
N ARG A 9 4.80 -0.21 -25.90
CA ARG A 9 3.41 -0.30 -25.49
C ARG A 9 3.35 -0.30 -23.96
N ALA A 10 2.77 0.74 -23.37
CA ALA A 10 2.62 0.91 -21.94
C ALA A 10 1.15 1.09 -21.56
N ARG A 11 0.61 0.15 -20.76
CA ARG A 11 -0.82 0.13 -20.35
C ARG A 11 -1.77 0.20 -21.55
N GLY A 12 -1.57 -0.69 -22.52
CA GLY A 12 -2.41 -0.79 -23.73
C GLY A 12 -2.15 0.29 -24.80
N LYS A 13 -1.47 1.40 -24.46
CA LYS A 13 -1.20 2.52 -25.38
C LYS A 13 0.21 2.48 -25.94
N VAL A 14 0.34 2.81 -27.22
CA VAL A 14 1.62 2.95 -27.91
C VAL A 14 2.25 4.30 -27.54
N LYS A 15 3.54 4.31 -27.16
CA LYS A 15 4.30 5.51 -26.82
C LYS A 15 5.50 5.66 -27.74
N HIS A 16 5.59 6.78 -28.46
CA HIS A 16 6.72 7.07 -29.34
C HIS A 16 7.75 7.93 -28.61
N CYS A 17 9.03 7.60 -28.78
CA CYS A 17 10.15 8.44 -28.38
C CYS A 17 11.07 8.63 -29.59
N ARG A 18 11.57 9.85 -29.80
CA ARG A 18 12.45 10.18 -30.92
C ARG A 18 13.90 9.99 -30.50
N ILE A 19 14.66 9.27 -31.32
CA ILE A 19 16.11 9.15 -31.20
C ILE A 19 16.71 10.08 -32.25
N ASN A 20 17.58 10.99 -31.82
CA ASN A 20 18.31 11.89 -32.70
C ASN A 20 19.74 11.38 -32.89
N ARG A 21 20.40 11.79 -33.96
CA ARG A 21 21.82 11.52 -34.18
C ARG A 21 22.61 12.82 -33.97
N ASP A 22 23.55 12.80 -33.05
CA ASP A 22 24.43 13.92 -32.71
C ASP A 22 25.88 13.48 -32.94
N GLY A 23 26.43 13.84 -34.10
CA GLY A 23 27.71 13.34 -34.59
C GLY A 23 27.75 11.82 -34.70
N ARG A 24 28.67 11.19 -33.94
CA ARG A 24 28.82 9.72 -33.88
C ARG A 24 27.86 9.04 -32.90
N HIS A 25 27.12 9.79 -32.09
CA HIS A 25 26.28 9.24 -31.03
C HIS A 25 24.79 9.30 -31.38
N PHE A 26 24.03 8.37 -30.82
CA PHE A 26 22.57 8.39 -30.78
C PHE A 26 22.11 8.99 -29.46
N VAL A 27 21.17 9.94 -29.53
CA VAL A 27 20.67 10.71 -28.39
C VAL A 27 19.19 10.41 -28.18
N LEU A 28 18.84 9.93 -26.98
CA LEU A 28 17.47 9.78 -26.54
C LEU A 28 17.12 10.89 -25.53
N GLY A 29 16.10 11.69 -25.84
CA GLY A 29 15.73 12.86 -25.04
C GLY A 29 16.75 14.00 -25.18
N THR A 30 17.18 14.57 -24.06
CA THR A 30 18.10 15.73 -24.03
C THR A 30 19.51 15.39 -23.53
N SER A 31 19.77 14.15 -23.09
CA SER A 31 21.02 13.87 -22.38
C SER A 31 21.48 12.41 -22.32
N ALA A 32 20.74 11.44 -22.86
CA ALA A 32 21.20 10.05 -22.93
C ALA A 32 21.94 9.79 -24.24
N TYR A 33 23.26 9.67 -24.19
CA TYR A 33 24.13 9.41 -25.33
C TYR A 33 24.54 7.94 -25.41
N PHE A 34 24.47 7.37 -26.63
CA PHE A 34 24.84 5.99 -26.95
C PHE A 34 25.72 5.96 -28.20
N GLU A 35 26.67 5.04 -28.26
CA GLU A 35 27.57 4.86 -29.40
C GLU A 35 26.88 4.15 -30.58
N SER A 36 25.87 3.33 -30.28
CA SER A 36 25.07 2.66 -31.31
C SER A 36 23.62 2.45 -30.86
N LEU A 37 22.72 2.22 -31.82
CA LEU A 37 21.34 1.79 -31.52
C LEU A 37 21.31 0.45 -30.79
N VAL A 38 22.27 -0.44 -31.05
CA VAL A 38 22.38 -1.74 -30.37
C VAL A 38 22.67 -1.53 -28.89
N GLU A 39 23.63 -0.67 -28.55
CA GLU A 39 23.94 -0.32 -27.15
C GLU A 39 22.71 0.29 -26.44
N LEU A 40 21.99 1.19 -27.12
CA LEU A 40 20.77 1.80 -26.60
C LEU A 40 19.72 0.74 -26.24
N VAL A 41 19.45 -0.20 -27.16
CA VAL A 41 18.47 -1.27 -26.95
C VAL A 41 18.92 -2.18 -25.80
N SER A 42 20.16 -2.67 -25.83
CA SER A 42 20.70 -3.54 -24.77
C SER A 42 20.69 -2.87 -23.40
N TYR A 43 20.89 -1.55 -23.33
CA TYR A 43 20.75 -0.81 -22.07
C TYR A 43 19.32 -0.82 -21.55
N TYR A 44 18.33 -0.50 -22.39
CA TYR A 44 16.91 -0.42 -22.00
C TYR A 44 16.17 -1.75 -21.94
N GLU A 45 16.80 -2.85 -22.38
CA GLU A 45 16.37 -4.21 -22.03
C GLU A 45 16.61 -4.50 -20.53
N LYS A 46 17.70 -3.95 -19.98
CA LYS A 46 18.09 -4.13 -18.58
C LYS A 46 17.56 -3.03 -17.66
N HIS A 47 17.37 -1.82 -18.18
CA HIS A 47 16.94 -0.64 -17.43
C HIS A 47 15.59 -0.13 -17.90
N ALA A 48 14.79 0.48 -17.01
CA ALA A 48 13.49 0.98 -17.41
C ALA A 48 13.61 2.17 -18.36
N LEU A 49 12.92 2.10 -19.50
CA LEU A 49 12.80 3.19 -20.48
C LEU A 49 11.64 4.12 -20.13
N TYR A 50 10.53 3.56 -19.65
CA TYR A 50 9.33 4.32 -19.30
C TYR A 50 8.73 3.82 -17.99
N ARG A 51 8.78 4.65 -16.94
CA ARG A 51 8.37 4.30 -15.57
C ARG A 51 9.11 3.04 -15.08
N LYS A 52 8.41 1.92 -14.91
CA LYS A 52 8.99 0.62 -14.52
C LYS A 52 9.16 -0.34 -15.70
N MET A 53 8.86 0.09 -16.93
CA MET A 53 8.86 -0.75 -18.12
C MET A 53 10.21 -0.74 -18.82
N LYS A 54 10.71 -1.93 -19.13
CA LYS A 54 11.91 -2.20 -19.92
C LYS A 54 11.51 -2.63 -21.33
N LEU A 55 12.43 -2.54 -22.28
CA LEU A 55 12.28 -3.24 -23.56
C LEU A 55 12.32 -4.75 -23.29
N ARG A 56 11.39 -5.52 -23.87
CA ARG A 56 11.30 -6.98 -23.64
C ARG A 56 11.07 -7.76 -24.92
N TYR A 57 10.16 -7.29 -25.75
CA TYR A 57 9.73 -8.02 -26.94
C TYR A 57 10.01 -7.16 -28.18
N PRO A 58 11.00 -7.52 -29.01
CA PRO A 58 11.14 -6.92 -30.32
C PRO A 58 9.91 -7.32 -31.14
N VAL A 59 9.14 -6.34 -31.62
CA VAL A 59 7.95 -6.62 -32.43
C VAL A 59 8.42 -6.89 -33.86
N THR A 60 8.38 -8.15 -34.28
CA THR A 60 8.64 -8.56 -35.67
C THR A 60 7.33 -8.95 -36.36
N PRO A 61 7.25 -8.93 -37.70
CA PRO A 61 6.07 -9.38 -38.44
C PRO A 61 5.61 -10.80 -38.04
N GLU A 62 6.54 -11.71 -37.77
CA GLU A 62 6.28 -13.11 -37.40
C GLU A 62 5.70 -13.23 -35.97
N LEU A 63 5.97 -12.26 -35.09
CA LEU A 63 5.36 -12.18 -33.76
C LEU A 63 3.94 -11.62 -33.81
N LEU A 64 3.65 -10.73 -34.76
CA LEU A 64 2.31 -10.17 -34.98
C LEU A 64 1.36 -11.23 -35.54
N GLU A 65 1.82 -12.10 -36.44
CA GLU A 65 1.04 -13.23 -36.94
C GLU A 65 0.66 -14.20 -35.82
N ARG A 66 1.55 -14.45 -34.85
CA ARG A 66 1.26 -15.29 -33.68
C ARG A 66 0.30 -14.66 -32.67
N TYR A 67 0.33 -13.33 -32.52
CA TYR A 67 -0.51 -12.61 -31.55
C TYR A 67 -1.91 -12.26 -32.08
N ASN A 68 -2.09 -12.12 -33.39
CA ASN A 68 -3.40 -11.87 -34.02
C ASN A 68 -4.40 -13.04 -33.85
N MET A 69 -3.99 -14.17 -33.27
CA MET A 69 -4.87 -15.29 -32.91
C MET A 69 -5.41 -15.20 -31.46
N ALA A 70 -5.00 -14.20 -30.67
CA ALA A 70 -5.27 -14.13 -29.23
C ALA A 70 -5.75 -12.72 -28.80
N ASP A 71 -6.86 -12.26 -29.37
CA ASP A 71 -7.62 -11.12 -28.83
C ASP A 71 -9.01 -11.61 -28.42
N GLN A 72 -9.24 -11.77 -27.11
CA GLN A 72 -10.53 -11.54 -26.47
C GLN A 72 -10.40 -11.52 -24.93
N ASP A 73 -11.09 -10.54 -24.34
CA ASP A 73 -11.01 -10.10 -22.95
C ASP A 73 -11.40 -11.17 -21.90
N PHE A 74 -10.75 -11.05 -20.74
CA PHE A 74 -10.77 -12.01 -19.63
C PHE A 74 -11.97 -11.87 -18.68
N CYS A 75 -12.64 -12.98 -18.36
CA CYS A 75 -13.44 -13.14 -17.13
C CYS A 75 -13.61 -14.63 -16.72
N TYR A 76 -13.52 -14.93 -15.43
CA TYR A 76 -13.66 -16.26 -14.77
C TYR A 76 -15.15 -16.59 -14.45
N PRO A 77 -15.59 -17.85 -14.15
CA PRO A 77 -14.80 -18.95 -13.56
C PRO A 77 -15.05 -20.44 -13.97
N PHE A 78 -14.06 -21.25 -13.56
CA PHE A 78 -13.93 -22.72 -13.30
C PHE A 78 -13.72 -23.76 -14.42
N PRO A 79 -12.56 -24.46 -14.38
CA PRO A 79 -12.23 -25.60 -15.26
C PRO A 79 -12.24 -27.06 -14.82
N LYS A 80 -12.29 -27.92 -15.86
CA LYS A 80 -11.71 -29.28 -15.85
C LYS A 80 -10.19 -29.20 -15.99
N VAL A 81 -9.47 -30.00 -15.21
CA VAL A 81 -8.00 -30.05 -15.24
C VAL A 81 -7.54 -31.29 -15.99
N LYS A 82 -6.69 -31.09 -17.01
CA LYS A 82 -5.93 -32.15 -17.68
C LYS A 82 -4.44 -31.93 -17.44
N ALA A 83 -3.72 -33.01 -17.15
CA ALA A 83 -2.26 -33.04 -17.05
C ALA A 83 -1.69 -33.78 -18.27
N PRO A 84 -1.47 -33.11 -19.41
CA PRO A 84 -0.66 -33.71 -20.47
C PRO A 84 0.81 -33.63 -20.06
N HIS A 85 1.62 -34.56 -20.58
CA HIS A 85 3.07 -34.51 -20.44
C HIS A 85 3.60 -33.14 -20.89
N GLY A 86 4.66 -32.67 -20.23
CA GLY A 86 5.16 -31.29 -20.29
C GLY A 86 5.08 -30.60 -21.66
N LYS A 87 4.77 -29.30 -21.64
CA LYS A 87 4.56 -28.46 -22.84
C LYS A 87 5.55 -27.29 -22.84
N ASN A 88 6.05 -26.90 -24.01
CA ASN A 88 6.99 -25.76 -24.18
C ASN A 88 8.23 -25.82 -23.25
N GLN A 89 8.89 -26.98 -23.16
CA GLN A 89 10.06 -27.22 -22.29
C GLN A 89 9.79 -27.10 -20.78
N LYS A 90 8.51 -27.02 -20.37
CA LYS A 90 8.11 -27.05 -18.96
C LYS A 90 7.60 -28.45 -18.60
N PRO A 91 8.19 -29.14 -17.61
CA PRO A 91 7.89 -30.55 -17.32
C PRO A 91 6.53 -30.76 -16.66
N PHE A 92 6.05 -29.81 -15.84
CA PHE A 92 4.82 -29.92 -15.06
C PHE A 92 3.87 -28.79 -15.43
N VAL A 93 2.82 -29.11 -16.18
CA VAL A 93 1.84 -28.13 -16.67
C VAL A 93 0.43 -28.62 -16.38
N PHE A 94 -0.41 -27.77 -15.79
CA PHE A 94 -1.84 -28.00 -15.65
C PHE A 94 -2.63 -26.98 -16.45
N ILE A 95 -3.77 -27.43 -16.99
CA ILE A 95 -4.61 -26.63 -17.87
C ILE A 95 -5.93 -26.34 -17.18
N LEU A 96 -6.32 -25.07 -17.23
CA LEU A 96 -7.57 -24.52 -16.77
C LEU A 96 -8.48 -24.25 -17.99
N GLU A 97 -9.25 -25.26 -18.42
CA GLU A 97 -10.36 -25.20 -19.40
C GLU A 97 -11.62 -24.41 -18.93
N PRO A 98 -12.00 -23.26 -19.51
CA PRO A 98 -13.20 -22.50 -19.10
C PRO A 98 -14.55 -23.23 -19.38
N LYS A 99 -15.62 -22.84 -18.66
CA LYS A 99 -16.95 -23.48 -18.73
C LYS A 99 -17.78 -23.11 -19.99
N LYS A 100 -17.49 -21.97 -20.63
CA LYS A 100 -18.17 -21.54 -21.86
C LYS A 100 -17.41 -22.06 -23.08
N GLN A 101 -18.12 -22.68 -24.03
CA GLN A 101 -17.55 -23.09 -25.32
C GLN A 101 -17.19 -21.83 -26.14
N GLY A 102 -15.90 -21.55 -26.30
CA GLY A 102 -15.36 -20.40 -27.03
C GLY A 102 -14.14 -19.76 -26.37
N ASP A 103 -14.00 -19.92 -25.06
CA ASP A 103 -12.90 -19.30 -24.31
C ASP A 103 -11.63 -20.19 -24.35
N PRO A 104 -10.43 -19.60 -24.52
CA PRO A 104 -9.20 -20.36 -24.59
C PRO A 104 -8.79 -20.91 -23.20
N PRO A 105 -8.23 -22.14 -23.13
CA PRO A 105 -7.71 -22.68 -21.89
C PRO A 105 -6.48 -21.91 -21.41
N VAL A 106 -6.36 -21.72 -20.09
CA VAL A 106 -5.18 -21.09 -19.47
C VAL A 106 -4.23 -22.17 -18.98
N GLU A 107 -2.95 -22.06 -19.31
CA GLU A 107 -1.91 -23.05 -18.97
C GLU A 107 -1.01 -22.51 -17.86
N PHE A 108 -0.81 -23.30 -16.81
CA PHE A 108 0.06 -22.99 -15.69
C PHE A 108 1.16 -24.02 -15.60
N ALA A 109 2.41 -23.56 -15.53
CA ALA A 109 3.56 -24.41 -15.28
C ALA A 109 4.02 -24.27 -13.83
N THR A 110 4.34 -25.40 -13.19
CA THR A 110 4.96 -25.44 -11.86
C THR A 110 6.40 -25.91 -11.96
N ASP A 111 7.19 -25.63 -10.93
CA ASP A 111 8.60 -26.01 -10.92
C ASP A 111 8.79 -27.47 -10.45
N SER A 112 7.81 -28.05 -9.75
CA SER A 112 7.79 -29.46 -9.33
C SER A 112 6.41 -30.14 -9.49
N VAL A 113 6.40 -31.48 -9.39
CA VAL A 113 5.16 -32.29 -9.44
C VAL A 113 4.38 -32.21 -8.12
N GLU A 114 5.07 -31.98 -7.00
CA GLU A 114 4.46 -31.76 -5.69
C GLU A 114 3.67 -30.45 -5.69
N GLU A 115 4.29 -29.37 -6.18
CA GLU A 115 3.62 -28.07 -6.34
C GLU A 115 2.42 -28.18 -7.31
N LEU A 116 2.58 -28.92 -8.42
CA LEU A 116 1.48 -29.23 -9.33
C LEU A 116 0.28 -29.85 -8.60
N PHE A 117 0.57 -30.85 -7.76
CA PHE A 117 -0.45 -31.58 -7.01
C PHE A 117 -1.10 -30.72 -5.92
N GLU A 118 -0.33 -29.89 -5.21
CA GLU A 118 -0.86 -28.95 -4.22
C GLU A 118 -1.80 -27.91 -4.85
N TRP A 119 -1.40 -27.32 -5.98
CA TRP A 119 -2.24 -26.38 -6.74
C TRP A 119 -3.51 -27.07 -7.24
N PHE A 120 -3.38 -28.27 -7.82
CA PHE A 120 -4.53 -29.06 -8.28
C PHE A 120 -5.54 -29.30 -7.16
N GLN A 121 -5.07 -29.78 -6.01
CA GLN A 121 -5.93 -30.11 -4.87
C GLN A 121 -6.58 -28.85 -4.29
N SER A 122 -5.83 -27.76 -4.16
CA SER A 122 -6.35 -26.48 -3.65
C SER A 122 -7.42 -25.90 -4.57
N ILE A 123 -7.18 -25.88 -5.89
CA ILE A 123 -8.17 -25.39 -6.87
C ILE A 123 -9.43 -26.26 -6.84
N ARG A 124 -9.27 -27.59 -6.79
CA ARG A 124 -10.39 -28.53 -6.70
C ARG A 124 -11.19 -28.33 -5.42
N GLU A 125 -10.51 -28.15 -4.30
CA GLU A 125 -11.12 -27.92 -2.99
C GLU A 125 -11.85 -26.57 -2.92
N ILE A 126 -11.27 -25.49 -3.46
CA ILE A 126 -11.95 -24.18 -3.58
C ILE A 126 -13.21 -24.31 -4.44
N THR A 127 -13.10 -24.98 -5.60
CA THR A 127 -14.24 -25.21 -6.50
C THR A 127 -15.36 -26.00 -5.81
N TRP A 128 -15.02 -26.88 -4.87
CA TRP A 128 -15.97 -27.69 -4.10
C TRP A 128 -16.52 -26.97 -2.86
N LYS A 129 -15.69 -26.19 -2.16
CA LYS A 129 -16.06 -25.41 -0.96
C LYS A 129 -16.89 -24.17 -1.25
N MET A 130 -16.89 -23.66 -2.49
CA MET A 130 -17.80 -22.56 -2.85
C MET A 130 -19.29 -22.96 -2.83
N ASP A 131 -19.60 -24.23 -2.57
CA ASP A 131 -20.96 -24.73 -2.31
C ASP A 131 -21.31 -24.82 -0.80
N THR A 132 -20.35 -24.63 0.12
CA THR A 132 -20.60 -24.73 1.58
C THR A 132 -19.83 -23.68 2.37
N LYS A 133 -20.58 -22.84 3.12
CA LYS A 133 -20.14 -21.55 3.69
C LYS A 133 -18.96 -21.58 4.69
N GLU A 134 -18.30 -20.43 4.66
CA GLU A 134 -17.27 -19.75 5.48
C GLU A 134 -17.37 -19.88 7.03
N ASN A 135 -17.42 -21.09 7.60
CA ASN A 135 -17.47 -21.29 9.06
C ASN A 135 -16.19 -21.86 9.71
N ASN A 136 -15.25 -22.41 8.95
CA ASN A 136 -14.10 -23.12 9.52
C ASN A 136 -12.98 -22.20 10.05
N MET A 137 -12.72 -21.04 9.43
CA MET A 137 -11.56 -20.21 9.82
C MET A 137 -11.70 -19.61 11.23
N LYS A 138 -12.92 -19.20 11.62
CA LYS A 138 -13.22 -18.68 12.96
C LYS A 138 -13.13 -19.73 14.06
N TYR A 139 -13.34 -21.00 13.72
CA TYR A 139 -13.28 -22.11 14.68
C TYR A 139 -11.83 -22.41 15.09
N TRP A 140 -10.91 -22.45 14.13
CA TRP A 140 -9.49 -22.69 14.40
C TRP A 140 -8.82 -21.52 15.15
N GLU A 141 -9.20 -20.27 14.88
CA GLU A 141 -8.73 -19.11 15.67
C GLU A 141 -9.17 -19.15 17.14
N LYS A 142 -10.34 -19.75 17.42
CA LYS A 142 -10.92 -19.81 18.78
C LYS A 142 -10.33 -20.95 19.63
N ASN A 143 -9.81 -21.99 18.98
CA ASN A 143 -9.31 -23.21 19.61
C ASN A 143 -7.77 -23.28 19.71
N GLN A 144 -7.07 -22.17 19.46
CA GLN A 144 -5.63 -22.12 19.68
C GLN A 144 -5.33 -22.17 21.19
N SER A 145 -4.90 -23.33 21.69
CA SER A 145 -4.44 -23.49 23.07
C SER A 145 -3.06 -22.82 23.21
N ILE A 146 -3.00 -21.70 23.92
CA ILE A 146 -1.75 -21.01 24.23
C ILE A 146 -1.10 -21.72 25.42
N ALA A 147 0.18 -22.09 25.30
CA ALA A 147 0.95 -22.68 26.40
C ALA A 147 1.02 -21.70 27.59
N ILE A 148 0.85 -22.21 28.82
CA ILE A 148 0.78 -21.39 30.02
C ILE A 148 2.09 -20.62 30.27
N GLU A 149 3.23 -21.25 29.98
CA GLU A 149 4.57 -20.68 30.13
C GLU A 149 4.79 -19.48 29.19
N LEU A 150 4.13 -19.47 28.02
CA LEU A 150 4.16 -18.33 27.09
C LEU A 150 3.20 -17.22 27.53
N SER A 151 2.09 -17.56 28.18
CA SER A 151 1.13 -16.59 28.71
C SER A 151 1.71 -15.81 29.90
N ASP A 152 2.48 -16.47 30.76
CA ASP A 152 3.07 -15.85 31.96
C ASP A 152 4.10 -14.75 31.62
N LEU A 153 4.70 -14.79 30.42
CA LEU A 153 5.60 -13.74 29.94
C LEU A 153 4.86 -12.42 29.61
N VAL A 154 3.54 -12.48 29.38
CA VAL A 154 2.76 -11.31 28.94
C VAL A 154 2.27 -10.51 30.15
N VAL A 155 3.16 -9.68 30.71
CA VAL A 155 2.85 -8.78 31.82
C VAL A 155 2.06 -7.55 31.35
N TYR A 156 2.50 -6.96 30.23
CA TYR A 156 1.89 -5.82 29.52
C TYR A 156 1.58 -6.22 28.08
N CYS A 157 0.87 -5.36 27.35
CA CYS A 157 0.42 -5.64 25.97
C CYS A 157 -0.44 -6.90 25.87
N LYS A 158 -1.27 -7.16 26.89
CA LYS A 158 -2.23 -8.27 26.91
C LYS A 158 -3.27 -8.04 25.79
N PRO A 159 -3.31 -8.88 24.74
CA PRO A 159 -4.23 -8.67 23.63
C PRO A 159 -5.68 -8.88 24.08
N THR A 160 -6.55 -7.90 23.85
CA THR A 160 -7.97 -8.03 24.21
C THR A 160 -8.78 -8.50 23.00
N SER A 161 -9.43 -9.66 23.09
CA SER A 161 -10.37 -10.14 22.06
C SER A 161 -11.80 -9.64 22.28
N LYS A 162 -12.18 -9.35 23.53
CA LYS A 162 -13.59 -9.21 23.97
C LYS A 162 -14.25 -7.85 23.67
N THR A 163 -13.54 -6.88 23.11
CA THR A 163 -14.04 -5.50 22.92
C THR A 163 -13.62 -4.85 21.61
N LYS A 164 -13.18 -5.64 20.60
CA LYS A 164 -12.81 -5.10 19.26
C LYS A 164 -13.93 -4.24 18.64
N ASP A 165 -15.18 -4.49 19.03
CA ASP A 165 -16.37 -3.78 18.54
C ASP A 165 -16.83 -2.61 19.44
N ASN A 166 -16.37 -2.54 20.70
CA ASN A 166 -16.88 -1.57 21.69
C ASN A 166 -16.20 -0.19 21.67
N LEU A 167 -15.38 0.12 20.65
CA LEU A 167 -15.17 1.54 20.28
C LEU A 167 -16.26 2.03 19.31
N GLY A 168 -16.98 1.11 18.66
CA GLY A 168 -17.96 1.39 17.61
C GLY A 168 -19.37 1.67 18.10
N THR A 169 -19.81 1.05 19.20
CA THR A 169 -21.18 1.16 19.73
C THR A 169 -21.19 1.89 21.07
N LEU A 170 -21.51 3.19 21.02
CA LEU A 170 -22.09 3.92 22.15
C LEU A 170 -23.55 4.20 21.75
N PRO A 171 -24.53 4.13 22.67
CA PRO A 171 -25.91 4.44 22.35
C PRO A 171 -25.99 5.86 21.77
N LEU A 172 -26.78 6.04 20.70
CA LEU A 172 -27.13 7.38 20.23
C LEU A 172 -27.81 8.13 21.40
N PRO A 173 -27.61 9.46 21.52
CA PRO A 173 -28.34 10.23 22.52
C PRO A 173 -29.85 10.03 22.33
N PRO A 174 -30.63 9.91 23.42
CA PRO A 174 -32.07 9.73 23.31
C PRO A 174 -32.65 10.90 22.49
N GLN A 175 -33.22 10.58 21.33
CA GLN A 175 -34.03 11.52 20.58
C GLN A 175 -35.29 11.77 21.42
N LEU A 176 -35.59 13.05 21.66
CA LEU A 176 -36.80 13.46 22.37
C LEU A 176 -38.01 13.03 21.51
N GLY A 177 -38.69 11.95 21.89
CA GLY A 177 -39.94 11.56 21.25
C GLY A 177 -41.03 12.59 21.52
N GLU A 178 -41.90 12.85 20.53
CA GLU A 178 -42.94 13.90 20.54
C GLU A 178 -43.99 13.79 21.67
N HIS A 179 -43.91 12.80 22.55
CA HIS A 179 -44.84 12.63 23.67
C HIS A 179 -44.05 12.40 24.96
N GLY A 180 -43.82 13.47 25.72
CA GLY A 180 -42.98 13.49 26.92
C GLY A 180 -43.51 12.64 28.08
N PHE A 181 -43.13 11.36 28.12
CA PHE A 181 -43.18 10.53 29.33
C PHE A 181 -41.90 9.70 29.49
N LEU A 182 -41.31 9.75 30.70
CA LEU A 182 -40.26 8.85 31.15
C LEU A 182 -40.89 7.50 31.53
N SER A 183 -40.51 6.42 30.85
CA SER A 183 -40.82 5.05 31.28
C SER A 183 -39.67 4.49 32.13
N GLU A 184 -40.01 3.79 33.23
CA GLU A 184 -39.05 3.20 34.17
C GLU A 184 -38.16 2.12 33.53
N PRO A 185 -36.88 1.99 33.96
CA PRO A 185 -35.97 1.01 33.41
C PRO A 185 -36.27 -0.40 33.95
N GLY A 186 -36.83 -1.25 33.10
CA GLY A 186 -36.81 -2.71 33.29
C GLY A 186 -35.36 -3.21 33.35
N ALA A 187 -35.10 -4.16 34.25
CA ALA A 187 -33.79 -4.67 34.62
C ALA A 187 -32.86 -4.95 33.42
N VAL A 188 -31.97 -3.99 33.13
CA VAL A 188 -30.79 -4.20 32.30
C VAL A 188 -29.68 -4.68 33.23
N THR A 189 -29.24 -5.90 33.04
CA THR A 189 -28.02 -6.44 33.65
C THR A 189 -26.90 -5.43 33.41
N GLN A 190 -26.37 -4.84 34.48
CA GLN A 190 -25.25 -3.90 34.46
C GLN A 190 -24.02 -4.57 33.83
N HIS A 191 -23.91 -4.54 32.50
CA HIS A 191 -22.63 -4.72 31.82
C HIS A 191 -21.89 -3.40 31.96
N GLY A 192 -21.14 -3.30 33.06
CA GLY A 192 -20.43 -2.10 33.46
C GLY A 192 -19.68 -1.44 32.31
N ASP A 193 -20.00 -0.16 32.13
CA ASP A 193 -19.03 0.86 31.81
C ASP A 193 -17.68 0.51 32.42
N ARG A 194 -16.71 0.15 31.59
CA ARG A 194 -15.31 0.37 31.94
C ARG A 194 -14.85 1.57 31.14
N GLU A 195 -15.19 2.76 31.65
CA GLU A 195 -14.63 4.05 31.22
C GLU A 195 -13.10 4.12 31.38
N ASN A 196 -12.47 3.10 31.97
CA ASN A 196 -11.04 3.03 32.19
C ASN A 196 -10.46 1.73 31.58
N PRO A 197 -9.66 1.81 30.51
CA PRO A 197 -8.96 0.63 29.98
C PRO A 197 -7.93 0.12 31.00
N ASP A 198 -7.73 -1.20 31.10
CA ASP A 198 -6.60 -1.74 31.87
C ASP A 198 -5.30 -1.36 31.15
N PHE A 199 -4.40 -0.67 31.84
CA PHE A 199 -3.13 -0.18 31.29
C PHE A 199 -2.20 -1.30 30.81
N ARG A 200 -2.47 -2.55 31.22
CA ARG A 200 -1.73 -3.74 30.75
C ARG A 200 -2.27 -4.28 29.44
N GLU A 201 -3.41 -3.81 28.98
CA GLU A 201 -4.07 -4.29 27.77
C GLU A 201 -3.66 -3.50 26.52
N ILE A 202 -3.69 -4.19 25.37
CA ILE A 202 -3.47 -3.59 24.05
C ILE A 202 -4.59 -3.96 23.09
N ARG A 203 -5.02 -2.98 22.29
CA ARG A 203 -5.95 -3.18 21.17
C ARG A 203 -5.20 -3.12 19.85
N SER A 204 -5.38 -4.15 19.02
CA SER A 204 -4.79 -4.22 17.68
C SER A 204 -5.86 -4.08 16.60
N PHE A 205 -5.67 -3.15 15.67
CA PHE A 205 -6.57 -2.89 14.56
C PHE A 205 -5.85 -3.01 13.21
N VAL A 206 -6.54 -3.58 12.23
CA VAL A 206 -6.16 -3.43 10.82
C VAL A 206 -6.39 -1.98 10.39
N GLU A 207 -5.55 -1.45 9.50
CA GLU A 207 -5.59 -0.06 9.01
C GLU A 207 -7.00 0.42 8.62
N THR A 208 -7.83 -0.45 8.01
CA THR A 208 -9.17 -0.09 7.54
C THR A 208 -10.14 0.15 8.70
N LYS A 209 -10.03 -0.65 9.76
CA LYS A 209 -10.83 -0.47 10.98
C LYS A 209 -10.34 0.74 11.76
N ALA A 210 -9.03 0.94 11.85
CA ALA A 210 -8.44 2.09 12.52
C ALA A 210 -8.82 3.41 11.84
N ASP A 211 -8.74 3.50 10.51
CA ASP A 211 -9.17 4.67 9.73
C ASP A 211 -10.67 4.95 9.92
N SER A 212 -11.51 3.91 9.93
CA SER A 212 -12.95 4.03 10.24
C SER A 212 -13.20 4.65 11.62
N ILE A 213 -12.48 4.18 12.65
CA ILE A 213 -12.57 4.73 14.02
C ILE A 213 -12.13 6.20 14.05
N VAL A 214 -11.00 6.53 13.43
CA VAL A 214 -10.50 7.92 13.41
C VAL A 214 -11.47 8.86 12.71
N ARG A 215 -12.17 8.40 11.67
CA ARG A 215 -13.16 9.23 10.96
C ARG A 215 -14.45 9.46 11.76
N GLN A 216 -14.88 8.47 12.52
CA GLN A 216 -16.17 8.52 13.22
C GLN A 216 -16.03 9.09 14.63
N LYS A 217 -14.99 8.68 15.37
CA LYS A 217 -14.81 8.93 16.80
C LYS A 217 -13.32 9.17 17.14
N PRO A 218 -12.69 10.21 16.58
CA PRO A 218 -11.27 10.47 16.83
C PRO A 218 -10.97 10.80 18.30
N GLY A 219 -11.86 11.55 18.96
CA GLY A 219 -11.73 11.91 20.38
C GLY A 219 -11.79 10.71 21.33
N ASP A 220 -12.63 9.72 21.04
CA ASP A 220 -12.73 8.51 21.87
C ASP A 220 -11.46 7.65 21.76
N LEU A 221 -10.90 7.54 20.55
CA LEU A 221 -9.62 6.87 20.35
C LEU A 221 -8.47 7.58 21.08
N LEU A 222 -8.44 8.92 21.03
CA LEU A 222 -7.47 9.71 21.77
C LEU A 222 -7.58 9.49 23.28
N LYS A 223 -8.79 9.57 23.84
CA LYS A 223 -9.05 9.31 25.27
C LYS A 223 -8.62 7.91 25.68
N TYR A 224 -8.90 6.90 24.85
CA TYR A 224 -8.40 5.54 25.08
C TYR A 224 -6.86 5.49 25.10
N ASN A 225 -6.20 6.12 24.12
CA ASN A 225 -4.74 6.08 23.97
C ASN A 225 -3.96 6.83 25.07
N GLN A 226 -4.62 7.68 25.86
CA GLN A 226 -4.02 8.29 27.05
C GLN A 226 -3.76 7.27 28.18
N LYS A 227 -4.49 6.14 28.18
CA LYS A 227 -4.46 5.15 29.27
C LYS A 227 -4.18 3.72 28.80
N GLY A 228 -4.53 3.39 27.55
CA GLY A 228 -4.31 2.08 26.93
C GLY A 228 -3.42 2.17 25.69
N LEU A 229 -2.92 1.03 25.23
CA LEU A 229 -2.08 0.93 24.04
C LEU A 229 -2.89 0.53 22.81
N THR A 230 -2.63 1.20 21.70
CA THR A 230 -3.17 0.85 20.38
C THR A 230 -2.05 0.47 19.41
N ARG A 231 -2.21 -0.70 18.79
CA ARG A 231 -1.41 -1.16 17.65
C ARG A 231 -2.22 -1.13 16.38
N VAL A 232 -1.68 -0.52 15.33
CA VAL A 232 -2.27 -0.54 13.99
C VAL A 232 -1.31 -1.21 13.03
N TYR A 233 -1.83 -2.02 12.10
CA TYR A 233 -1.02 -2.74 11.12
C TYR A 233 -1.65 -2.73 9.72
N PRO A 234 -0.84 -2.86 8.65
CA PRO A 234 -1.33 -2.82 7.28
C PRO A 234 -2.32 -3.96 6.99
N LYS A 235 -3.27 -3.72 6.07
CA LYS A 235 -4.22 -4.76 5.63
C LYS A 235 -3.53 -5.85 4.80
N GLY A 236 -4.03 -7.07 4.88
CA GLY A 236 -3.46 -8.22 4.15
C GLY A 236 -3.47 -8.08 2.62
N GLN A 237 -4.35 -7.25 2.05
CA GLN A 237 -4.39 -7.00 0.60
C GLN A 237 -3.16 -6.23 0.08
N ARG A 238 -2.34 -5.63 0.96
CA ARG A 238 -1.09 -4.97 0.59
C ARG A 238 0.03 -5.99 0.37
N VAL A 239 -0.18 -6.87 -0.60
CA VAL A 239 0.80 -7.90 -1.00
C VAL A 239 2.09 -7.28 -1.54
N ASP A 240 2.03 -6.02 -1.99
CA ASP A 240 3.19 -5.23 -2.41
C ASP A 240 3.95 -4.60 -1.24
N SER A 241 3.54 -4.87 0.01
CA SER A 241 4.11 -4.30 1.23
C SER A 241 4.05 -2.76 1.31
N SER A 242 3.14 -2.11 0.57
CA SER A 242 2.92 -0.66 0.69
C SER A 242 2.49 -0.26 2.10
N ASN A 243 2.77 0.99 2.52
CA ASN A 243 2.32 1.52 3.81
C ASN A 243 1.05 2.38 3.69
N TYR A 244 0.35 2.53 4.81
CA TYR A 244 -0.72 3.50 5.01
C TYR A 244 -0.19 4.79 5.63
N ASP A 245 -0.98 5.86 5.59
CA ASP A 245 -0.65 7.14 6.22
C ASP A 245 -0.74 7.04 7.76
N PRO A 246 0.37 7.22 8.49
CA PRO A 246 0.40 7.09 9.94
C PRO A 246 -0.09 8.34 10.68
N PHE A 247 -0.16 9.52 10.04
CA PHE A 247 -0.36 10.80 10.73
C PHE A 247 -1.67 10.87 11.50
N ARG A 248 -2.78 10.47 10.87
CA ARG A 248 -4.10 10.45 11.51
C ARG A 248 -4.12 9.64 12.80
N LEU A 249 -3.36 8.54 12.83
CA LEU A 249 -3.30 7.64 13.98
C LEU A 249 -2.40 8.20 15.07
N TRP A 250 -1.25 8.77 14.71
CA TRP A 250 -0.39 9.49 15.63
C TRP A 250 -1.10 10.68 16.26
N LEU A 251 -1.86 11.46 15.48
CA LEU A 251 -2.65 12.59 15.97
C LEU A 251 -3.73 12.18 16.97
N CYS A 252 -4.31 10.98 16.81
CA CYS A 252 -5.21 10.37 17.79
C CYS A 252 -4.48 9.59 18.90
N GLY A 253 -3.18 9.78 19.08
CA GLY A 253 -2.39 9.23 20.18
C GLY A 253 -1.97 7.77 20.03
N SER A 254 -2.20 7.12 18.88
CA SER A 254 -1.85 5.70 18.69
C SER A 254 -0.33 5.51 18.72
N GLN A 255 0.15 4.60 19.56
CA GLN A 255 1.57 4.46 19.88
C GLN A 255 2.29 3.47 18.96
N MET A 256 1.65 2.34 18.64
CA MET A 256 2.25 1.26 17.86
C MET A 256 1.70 1.23 16.43
N VAL A 257 2.01 2.26 15.64
CA VAL A 257 1.61 2.36 14.23
C VAL A 257 2.60 1.57 13.37
N ALA A 258 2.36 0.28 13.19
CA ALA A 258 3.28 -0.63 12.51
C ALA A 258 3.26 -0.41 10.99
N LEU A 259 4.44 -0.26 10.42
CA LEU A 259 4.68 -0.08 8.99
C LEU A 259 5.64 -1.18 8.49
N ASN A 260 5.60 -1.46 7.19
CA ASN A 260 6.49 -2.37 6.47
C ASN A 260 7.87 -1.72 6.25
N PHE A 261 8.81 -1.97 7.16
CA PHE A 261 10.17 -1.38 7.16
C PHE A 261 10.98 -1.68 5.88
N GLN A 262 10.69 -2.78 5.19
CA GLN A 262 11.32 -3.15 3.93
C GLN A 262 10.95 -2.24 2.75
N THR A 263 9.87 -1.44 2.88
CA THR A 263 9.35 -0.59 1.81
C THR A 263 9.78 0.86 2.03
N PRO A 264 10.70 1.43 1.22
CA PRO A 264 11.20 2.79 1.39
C PRO A 264 10.23 3.85 0.81
N ASP A 265 8.95 3.73 1.12
CA ASP A 265 7.93 4.68 0.68
C ASP A 265 7.89 5.96 1.53
N LYS A 266 7.02 6.88 1.15
CA LYS A 266 6.83 8.18 1.82
C LYS A 266 6.61 8.02 3.33
N TYR A 267 5.77 7.08 3.73
CA TYR A 267 5.40 6.91 5.13
C TYR A 267 6.52 6.29 5.96
N MET A 268 7.34 5.41 5.36
CA MET A 268 8.55 4.94 6.01
C MET A 268 9.60 6.05 6.18
N GLN A 269 9.76 6.91 5.17
CA GLN A 269 10.64 8.09 5.28
C GLN A 269 10.19 9.02 6.41
N MET A 270 8.89 9.23 6.57
CA MET A 270 8.30 10.01 7.67
C MET A 270 8.54 9.35 9.03
N ASN A 271 8.37 8.03 9.12
CA ASN A 271 8.67 7.29 10.33
C ASN A 271 10.13 7.44 10.75
N HIS A 272 11.07 7.31 9.80
CA HIS A 272 12.48 7.57 10.05
C HIS A 272 12.75 9.02 10.47
N ALA A 273 12.09 10.00 9.86
CA ALA A 273 12.23 11.40 10.22
C ALA A 273 11.73 11.68 11.65
N LEU A 274 10.54 11.18 12.01
CA LEU A 274 9.97 11.30 13.34
C LEU A 274 10.92 10.67 14.37
N PHE A 275 11.23 9.39 14.25
CA PHE A 275 12.10 8.65 15.18
C PHE A 275 13.59 8.98 15.07
N SER A 276 14.00 9.91 14.21
CA SER A 276 15.33 10.51 14.26
C SER A 276 15.51 11.46 15.43
N LEU A 277 14.39 11.98 15.97
CA LEU A 277 14.35 12.79 17.17
C LEU A 277 14.70 11.96 18.41
N SER A 278 14.99 12.62 19.54
CA SER A 278 15.29 11.97 20.82
C SER A 278 16.42 10.94 20.78
N GLY A 279 17.43 11.15 19.92
CA GLY A 279 18.61 10.27 19.86
C GLY A 279 18.35 8.88 19.28
N ARG A 280 17.27 8.70 18.50
CA ARG A 280 16.94 7.42 17.82
C ARG A 280 16.65 6.25 18.76
N THR A 281 16.07 6.52 19.93
CA THR A 281 15.69 5.48 20.90
C THR A 281 14.49 4.63 20.47
N GLY A 282 13.76 5.06 19.45
CA GLY A 282 12.47 4.46 19.06
C GLY A 282 11.29 4.96 19.88
N TYR A 283 11.49 5.92 20.80
CA TYR A 283 10.44 6.49 21.63
C TYR A 283 10.46 8.02 21.57
N ILE A 284 9.28 8.60 21.33
CA ILE A 284 9.08 10.06 21.32
C ILE A 284 7.91 10.38 22.21
N LEU A 285 8.15 11.30 23.16
CA LEU A 285 7.09 11.83 23.99
C LEU A 285 6.14 12.67 23.13
N GLN A 286 4.86 12.34 23.19
CA GLN A 286 3.83 13.13 22.50
C GLN A 286 3.84 14.59 23.01
N PRO A 287 3.66 15.58 22.12
CA PRO A 287 3.58 17.00 22.49
C PRO A 287 2.64 17.24 23.67
N GLU A 288 3.00 18.20 24.54
CA GLU A 288 2.17 18.54 25.70
C GLU A 288 0.75 18.96 25.30
N SER A 289 0.61 19.67 24.18
CA SER A 289 -0.70 20.02 23.61
C SER A 289 -1.57 18.79 23.37
N MET A 290 -1.02 17.73 22.78
CA MET A 290 -1.76 16.48 22.49
C MET A 290 -2.16 15.70 23.74
N ARG A 291 -1.45 15.91 24.84
CA ARG A 291 -1.73 15.28 26.14
C ARG A 291 -2.72 16.07 26.99
N ALA A 292 -3.07 17.29 26.59
CA ALA A 292 -4.04 18.13 27.27
C ALA A 292 -5.48 17.71 26.93
N GLU A 293 -6.40 17.87 27.88
CA GLU A 293 -7.82 17.49 27.72
C GLU A 293 -8.53 18.27 26.58
N LYS A 294 -8.08 19.49 26.31
CA LYS A 294 -8.64 20.38 25.27
C LYS A 294 -8.21 20.06 23.84
N TYR A 295 -7.31 19.10 23.64
CA TYR A 295 -6.80 18.81 22.31
C TYR A 295 -7.81 18.03 21.49
N ASP A 296 -8.18 18.59 20.35
CA ASP A 296 -8.98 17.94 19.32
C ASP A 296 -8.05 17.58 18.15
N PRO A 297 -7.89 16.29 17.80
CA PRO A 297 -7.10 15.87 16.65
C PRO A 297 -7.75 16.26 15.31
N MET A 298 -9.05 16.56 15.28
CA MET A 298 -9.82 16.92 14.09
C MET A 298 -10.73 18.14 14.36
N PRO A 299 -10.14 19.31 14.67
CA PRO A 299 -10.91 20.49 15.01
C PRO A 299 -11.76 21.00 13.83
N PRO A 300 -12.98 21.48 14.10
CA PRO A 300 -13.80 22.19 13.12
C PRO A 300 -13.05 23.39 12.53
N GLU A 301 -13.36 23.75 11.30
CA GLU A 301 -12.67 24.83 10.58
C GLU A 301 -12.68 26.17 11.33
N SER A 302 -13.78 26.50 12.02
CA SER A 302 -13.91 27.72 12.83
C SER A 302 -12.95 27.80 14.03
N GLN A 303 -12.44 26.65 14.50
CA GLN A 303 -11.52 26.57 15.62
C GLN A 303 -10.05 26.49 15.19
N ARG A 304 -9.79 26.34 13.89
CA ARG A 304 -8.44 26.27 13.34
C ARG A 304 -7.80 27.65 13.40
N LYS A 305 -6.62 27.73 14.02
CA LYS A 305 -5.84 28.97 14.16
C LYS A 305 -4.50 28.79 13.49
N ILE A 306 -4.08 29.79 12.71
CA ILE A 306 -2.71 29.82 12.18
C ILE A 306 -1.77 30.12 13.34
N LEU A 307 -0.98 29.12 13.74
CA LEU A 307 0.00 29.27 14.82
C LEU A 307 1.38 29.70 14.29
N MET A 308 1.70 29.34 13.05
CA MET A 308 3.01 29.57 12.45
C MET A 308 2.89 29.74 10.94
N THR A 309 3.67 30.64 10.37
CA THR A 309 3.84 30.79 8.92
C THR A 309 5.28 30.48 8.54
N LEU A 310 5.47 29.43 7.73
CA LEU A 310 6.78 29.02 7.24
C LEU A 310 6.96 29.47 5.79
N THR A 311 7.99 30.28 5.52
CA THR A 311 8.38 30.66 4.16
C THR A 311 9.65 29.93 3.75
N VAL A 312 9.56 29.11 2.70
CA VAL A 312 10.70 28.35 2.16
C VAL A 312 11.05 28.85 0.77
N LYS A 313 12.30 29.28 0.57
CA LYS A 313 12.84 29.66 -0.74
C LYS A 313 13.92 28.67 -1.17
N VAL A 314 13.66 27.92 -2.24
CA VAL A 314 14.64 26.99 -2.81
C VAL A 314 15.62 27.78 -3.68
N LEU A 315 16.90 27.81 -3.30
CA LEU A 315 17.95 28.55 -4.03
C LEU A 315 18.69 27.68 -5.06
N GLY A 316 18.90 26.41 -4.75
CA GLY A 316 19.64 25.49 -5.62
C GLY A 316 19.90 24.14 -4.97
N ALA A 317 20.58 23.25 -5.69
CA ALA A 317 20.98 21.93 -5.22
C ALA A 317 22.36 21.57 -5.77
N ARG A 318 23.08 20.68 -5.09
CA ARG A 318 24.41 20.17 -5.48
C ARG A 318 24.46 18.66 -5.36
N HIS A 319 25.28 18.00 -6.19
CA HIS A 319 25.49 16.55 -6.17
C HIS A 319 24.19 15.73 -6.24
N LEU A 320 23.23 16.15 -7.06
CA LEU A 320 21.99 15.40 -7.24
C LEU A 320 22.28 14.02 -7.87
N PRO A 321 21.65 12.93 -7.36
CA PRO A 321 21.81 11.60 -7.94
C PRO A 321 21.39 11.56 -9.41
N LYS A 322 22.17 10.87 -10.25
CA LYS A 322 21.85 10.69 -11.68
C LYS A 322 20.85 9.53 -11.85
N PRO A 323 19.62 9.77 -12.35
CA PRO A 323 18.67 8.71 -12.65
C PRO A 323 19.09 8.02 -13.96
N GLY A 324 19.85 6.94 -13.84
CA GLY A 324 20.36 6.19 -14.99
C GLY A 324 21.36 7.01 -15.83
N ARG A 325 21.26 6.92 -17.15
CA ARG A 325 22.23 7.52 -18.09
C ARG A 325 21.92 8.97 -18.49
N SER A 326 20.73 9.48 -18.16
CA SER A 326 20.33 10.85 -18.49
C SER A 326 20.76 11.85 -17.42
N ILE A 327 21.02 13.09 -17.83
CA ILE A 327 21.12 14.23 -16.91
C ILE A 327 19.71 14.52 -16.38
N ALA A 328 19.58 14.65 -15.07
CA ALA A 328 18.31 14.97 -14.45
C ALA A 328 17.84 16.38 -14.85
N CYS A 329 16.53 16.55 -15.07
CA CYS A 329 15.87 17.86 -15.06
C CYS A 329 15.18 18.00 -13.70
N PRO A 330 15.89 18.43 -12.64
CA PRO A 330 15.35 18.38 -11.30
C PRO A 330 14.30 19.46 -11.07
N PHE A 331 13.37 19.16 -10.19
CA PHE A 331 12.54 20.13 -9.49
C PHE A 331 12.55 19.74 -8.01
N VAL A 332 12.29 20.70 -7.14
CA VAL A 332 12.14 20.46 -5.69
C VAL A 332 10.67 20.53 -5.35
N GLU A 333 10.23 19.58 -4.53
CA GLU A 333 8.90 19.54 -3.95
C GLU A 333 9.02 19.75 -2.44
N VAL A 334 8.29 20.72 -1.91
CA VAL A 334 8.23 21.02 -0.48
C VAL A 334 6.83 20.65 -0.01
N GLU A 335 6.75 19.77 0.98
CA GLU A 335 5.49 19.27 1.52
C GLU A 335 5.46 19.42 3.05
N ILE A 336 4.41 20.06 3.57
CA ILE A 336 4.08 20.05 5.00
C ILE A 336 3.24 18.80 5.24
N CYS A 337 3.66 17.96 6.18
CA CYS A 337 3.00 16.72 6.52
C CYS A 337 2.67 16.70 8.01
N GLY A 338 1.39 16.62 8.33
CA GLY A 338 0.86 16.68 9.68
C GLY A 338 -0.62 16.37 9.69
N ALA A 339 -1.39 17.19 10.39
CA ALA A 339 -2.84 17.16 10.27
C ALA A 339 -3.28 17.58 8.86
N GLU A 340 -4.42 17.06 8.40
CA GLU A 340 -4.91 17.34 7.05
C GLU A 340 -5.06 18.83 6.74
N TYR A 341 -5.46 19.62 7.74
CA TYR A 341 -5.65 21.05 7.60
C TYR A 341 -4.33 21.84 7.52
N ASP A 342 -3.19 21.22 7.86
CA ASP A 342 -1.86 21.80 7.72
C ASP A 342 -1.16 21.35 6.42
N ASN A 343 -1.65 20.27 5.80
CA ASN A 343 -0.99 19.64 4.66
C ASN A 343 -1.00 20.57 3.45
N ASN A 344 0.18 20.93 2.97
CA ASN A 344 0.35 21.77 1.79
C ASN A 344 1.57 21.33 0.99
N LYS A 345 1.53 21.52 -0.33
CA LYS A 345 2.57 21.02 -1.25
C LYS A 345 2.87 22.03 -2.34
N PHE A 346 4.14 22.37 -2.48
CA PHE A 346 4.64 23.29 -3.49
C PHE A 346 5.73 22.62 -4.33
N LYS A 347 5.82 22.97 -5.60
CA LYS A 347 6.87 22.51 -6.51
C LYS A 347 7.56 23.70 -7.15
N THR A 348 8.87 23.62 -7.29
CA THR A 348 9.61 24.57 -8.13
C THR A 348 9.34 24.29 -9.60
N THR A 349 9.67 25.26 -10.47
CA THR A 349 9.81 24.98 -11.89
C THR A 349 10.91 23.95 -12.10
N VAL A 350 10.76 23.16 -13.17
CA VAL A 350 11.79 22.21 -13.60
C VAL A 350 12.99 22.98 -14.14
N VAL A 351 14.18 22.66 -13.65
CA VAL A 351 15.43 23.19 -14.22
C VAL A 351 15.78 22.33 -15.42
N SER A 352 15.53 22.86 -16.63
CA SER A 352 15.99 22.25 -17.87
C SER A 352 17.45 22.64 -18.14
N LYS A 353 18.18 21.78 -18.84
CA LYS A 353 19.45 22.18 -19.45
C LYS A 353 19.16 23.29 -20.44
N LEU A 354 19.77 24.47 -20.26
CA LEU A 354 19.88 25.45 -21.34
C LEU A 354 20.62 24.77 -22.50
N PRO A 355 20.13 24.85 -23.75
CA PRO A 355 20.88 24.37 -24.90
C PRO A 355 22.18 25.17 -24.99
N GLY A 356 23.33 24.54 -24.69
CA GLY A 356 24.65 25.16 -24.80
C GLY A 356 25.64 24.87 -23.66
N SER A 357 25.23 24.30 -22.52
CA SER A 357 26.17 23.89 -21.47
C SER A 357 26.74 22.49 -21.76
N PHE A 358 27.93 22.48 -22.36
CA PHE A 358 28.77 21.30 -22.48
C PHE A 358 29.12 20.76 -21.09
N PRO A 359 29.15 19.43 -20.88
CA PRO A 359 29.85 18.87 -19.73
C PRO A 359 31.34 19.19 -19.88
N HIS A 360 31.92 19.84 -18.87
CA HIS A 360 33.37 19.84 -18.68
C HIS A 360 33.85 18.44 -18.33
#